data_AF-A0A928DE92-F1
#
_entry.id   AF-A0A928DE92-F1
#
_cell.length_a   1.000
_cell.length_b   1.000
_cell.length_c   1.000
_cell.angle_alpha   90.00
_cell.angle_beta   90.00
_cell.angle_gamma   90.00
#
_symmetry.space_group_name_H-M   'P 1'
#
loop_
_entity.id
_entity.type
_entity.pdbx_description
1 polymer ?
#
loop_
_entity_poly.entity_id
_entity_poly.type
_entity_poly.pdbx_seq_one_letter_code
_entity_poly.pdbx_strand_id
1 'polypeptide(L)'
;MSCVPEKFDSLLESSKMPSSEWRSAPFWALNGNLQPEELRKQIRGFHANGLGGFYLHARTGLETPYLSEKWFECIDAAVDEAKKLNMEAWLYDEDRFPSGFGGGLITCDPKYRAKGITLKEVAFQDAATEQLPETTLALFAAEVNGNHAKNVRRLSAGTFRSELKERETLLIFYTDTVARSTWYNDYTYRDTLSVEAVRKFIDLTHE
;
A
#
# COMPACT_ATOMS: atom_id res chain seq x y z
N MET A 1 -37.16 46.43 -11.70
CA MET A 1 -35.93 46.75 -10.93
C MET A 1 -35.59 45.52 -10.11
N SER A 2 -34.80 44.60 -10.67
CA SER A 2 -34.33 43.43 -9.92
C SER A 2 -33.13 43.87 -9.07
N CYS A 3 -33.34 43.96 -7.75
CA CYS A 3 -32.25 44.01 -6.78
C CYS A 3 -31.58 42.63 -6.73
N VAL A 4 -30.80 42.30 -7.75
CA VAL A 4 -29.74 41.32 -7.55
C VAL A 4 -28.60 42.11 -6.92
N PRO A 5 -28.20 41.84 -5.66
CA PRO A 5 -27.08 42.55 -5.06
C PRO A 5 -25.84 42.27 -5.90
N GLU A 6 -25.00 43.28 -6.18
CA GLU A 6 -23.76 43.15 -6.99
C GLU A 6 -22.89 41.94 -6.60
N LYS A 7 -22.98 41.50 -5.33
CA LYS A 7 -22.33 40.29 -4.82
C LYS A 7 -22.82 38.98 -5.46
N PHE A 8 -24.09 38.87 -5.85
CA PHE A 8 -24.65 37.67 -6.46
C PHE A 8 -24.26 37.58 -7.94
N ASP A 9 -24.29 38.69 -8.68
CA ASP A 9 -23.81 38.72 -10.07
C ASP A 9 -22.29 38.47 -10.14
N SER A 10 -21.51 39.04 -9.22
CA SER A 10 -20.08 38.73 -9.09
C SER A 10 -19.82 37.25 -8.80
N LEU A 11 -20.67 36.60 -7.99
CA LEU A 11 -20.56 35.17 -7.70
C LEU A 11 -20.90 34.33 -8.95
N LEU A 12 -21.94 34.71 -9.69
CA LEU A 12 -22.36 34.06 -10.94
C LEU A 12 -21.32 34.22 -12.06
N GLU A 13 -20.60 35.33 -12.14
CA GLU A 13 -19.49 35.46 -13.09
C GLU A 13 -18.29 34.62 -12.67
N SER A 14 -17.95 34.59 -11.38
CA SER A 14 -16.86 33.73 -10.87
C SER A 14 -17.14 32.23 -11.01
N SER A 15 -18.41 31.81 -10.99
CA SER A 15 -18.79 30.40 -11.15
C SER A 15 -18.69 29.89 -12.59
N LYS A 16 -18.65 30.79 -13.60
CA LYS A 16 -18.42 30.41 -15.00
C LYS A 16 -17.00 29.95 -15.25
N MET A 17 -16.03 30.48 -14.51
CA MET A 17 -14.62 30.06 -14.53
C MET A 17 -14.06 30.03 -13.11
N PRO A 18 -14.43 29.01 -12.31
CA PRO A 18 -14.02 28.96 -10.91
C PRO A 18 -12.49 28.84 -10.79
N SER A 19 -11.90 29.28 -9.67
CA SER A 19 -10.47 29.06 -9.39
C SER A 19 -10.15 27.55 -9.32
N SER A 20 -8.87 27.22 -9.46
CA SER A 20 -8.39 25.83 -9.52
C SER A 20 -8.80 24.98 -8.32
N GLU A 21 -8.91 25.57 -7.12
CA GLU A 21 -9.36 24.92 -5.88
C GLU A 21 -10.78 24.33 -5.96
N TRP A 22 -11.61 24.84 -6.89
CA TRP A 22 -13.00 24.39 -7.10
C TRP A 22 -13.16 23.52 -8.35
N ARG A 23 -12.07 23.24 -9.06
CA ARG A 23 -12.06 22.40 -10.26
C ARG A 23 -11.54 21.01 -9.92
N SER A 24 -11.84 20.04 -10.77
CA SER A 24 -11.42 18.66 -10.58
C SER A 24 -9.89 18.51 -10.55
N ALA A 25 -9.40 17.66 -9.64
CA ALA A 25 -8.02 17.22 -9.55
C ALA A 25 -7.98 15.67 -9.51
N PRO A 26 -7.87 14.98 -10.66
CA PRO A 26 -7.87 13.52 -10.69
C PRO A 26 -6.53 12.92 -10.29
N PHE A 27 -6.54 11.63 -9.92
CA PHE A 27 -5.33 10.82 -9.87
C PHE A 27 -4.74 10.65 -11.27
N TRP A 28 -3.50 11.10 -11.45
CA TRP A 28 -2.75 10.97 -12.67
C TRP A 28 -1.72 9.85 -12.52
N ALA A 29 -1.93 8.77 -13.29
CA ALA A 29 -1.06 7.62 -13.30
C ALA A 29 0.27 7.95 -13.97
N LEU A 30 1.32 8.08 -13.17
CA LEU A 30 2.71 8.11 -13.62
C LEU A 30 3.17 6.67 -13.85
N ASN A 31 3.35 6.32 -15.12
CA ASN A 31 3.80 5.02 -15.58
C ASN A 31 4.72 5.15 -16.81
N GLY A 32 5.34 4.05 -17.21
CA GLY A 32 6.35 4.02 -18.25
C GLY A 32 7.63 4.75 -17.85
N ASN A 33 8.41 5.12 -18.87
CA ASN A 33 9.59 5.95 -18.71
C ASN A 33 9.21 7.44 -18.74
N LEU A 34 9.21 8.08 -17.57
CA LEU A 34 8.81 9.47 -17.39
C LEU A 34 9.79 10.45 -18.03
N GLN A 35 9.25 11.45 -18.73
CA GLN A 35 10.03 12.51 -19.37
C GLN A 35 9.48 13.89 -18.95
N PRO A 36 10.33 14.79 -18.41
CA PRO A 36 9.88 16.10 -17.92
C PRO A 36 9.03 16.88 -18.92
N GLU A 37 9.44 16.97 -20.18
CA GLU A 37 8.72 17.73 -21.21
C GLU A 37 7.37 17.11 -21.59
N GLU A 38 7.25 15.78 -21.56
CA GLU A 38 5.98 15.12 -21.80
C GLU A 38 5.00 15.39 -20.64
N LEU A 39 5.49 15.36 -19.39
CA LEU A 39 4.68 15.72 -18.22
C LEU A 39 4.16 17.17 -18.33
N ARG A 40 5.02 18.13 -18.70
CA ARG A 40 4.62 19.53 -18.91
C ARG A 40 3.54 19.65 -19.99
N LYS A 41 3.70 18.93 -21.10
CA LYS A 41 2.73 18.92 -22.20
C LYS A 41 1.37 18.38 -21.74
N GLN A 42 1.34 17.28 -20.98
CA GLN A 42 0.11 16.71 -20.43
C GLN A 42 -0.58 17.68 -19.46
N ILE A 43 0.18 18.34 -18.58
CA ILE A 43 -0.32 19.33 -17.63
C ILE A 43 -0.95 20.53 -18.34
N ARG A 44 -0.32 21.06 -19.40
CA ARG A 44 -0.93 22.10 -20.26
C ARG A 44 -2.24 21.61 -20.88
N GLY A 45 -2.30 20.35 -21.28
CA GLY A 45 -3.52 19.69 -21.75
C GLY A 45 -4.60 19.63 -20.67
N PHE A 46 -4.27 19.23 -19.45
CA PHE A 46 -5.18 19.21 -18.30
C PHE A 46 -5.76 20.60 -18.03
N HIS A 47 -4.91 21.62 -17.99
CA HIS A 47 -5.33 23.02 -17.82
C HIS A 47 -6.28 23.46 -18.93
N ALA A 48 -5.94 23.20 -20.19
CA ALA A 48 -6.76 23.56 -21.35
C ALA A 48 -8.15 22.88 -21.35
N ASN A 49 -8.26 21.72 -20.70
CA ASN A 49 -9.52 20.99 -20.52
C ASN A 49 -10.26 21.35 -19.22
N GLY A 50 -9.81 22.36 -18.48
CA GLY A 50 -10.51 22.88 -17.31
C GLY A 50 -10.25 22.12 -16.00
N LEU A 51 -9.19 21.31 -15.92
CA LEU A 51 -8.76 20.74 -14.64
C LEU A 51 -8.10 21.81 -13.76
N GLY A 52 -8.33 21.72 -12.45
CA GLY A 52 -7.71 22.61 -11.45
C GLY A 52 -6.41 22.08 -10.89
N GLY A 53 -6.19 20.77 -11.00
CA GLY A 53 -5.01 20.14 -10.44
C GLY A 53 -4.91 18.67 -10.81
N PHE A 54 -4.03 17.96 -10.11
CA PHE A 54 -3.81 16.53 -10.28
C PHE A 54 -3.06 15.95 -9.08
N TYR A 55 -3.22 14.64 -8.87
CA TYR A 55 -2.40 13.85 -7.93
C TYR A 55 -1.40 13.02 -8.72
N LEU A 56 -0.12 13.36 -8.61
CA LEU A 56 1.03 12.61 -9.15
C LEU A 56 1.10 11.26 -8.44
N HIS A 57 0.70 10.19 -9.12
CA HIS A 57 0.62 8.86 -8.52
C HIS A 57 1.48 7.87 -9.30
N ALA A 58 2.56 7.37 -8.69
CA ALA A 58 3.28 6.21 -9.23
C ALA A 58 2.33 5.02 -9.36
N ARG A 59 2.28 4.41 -10.55
CA ARG A 59 1.36 3.31 -10.88
C ARG A 59 2.06 2.15 -11.56
N THR A 60 1.34 1.02 -11.61
CA THR A 60 1.74 -0.16 -12.36
C THR A 60 2.24 0.19 -13.76
N GLY A 61 3.42 -0.33 -14.11
CA GLY A 61 4.09 -0.05 -15.37
C GLY A 61 5.08 1.11 -15.30
N LEU A 62 5.34 1.72 -14.15
CA LEU A 62 6.42 2.69 -13.96
C LEU A 62 7.78 2.04 -14.24
N GLU A 63 8.50 2.59 -15.22
CA GLU A 63 9.86 2.16 -15.59
C GLU A 63 10.92 3.08 -14.98
N THR A 64 10.61 4.38 -14.79
CA THR A 64 11.48 5.31 -14.06
C THR A 64 11.56 4.89 -12.60
N PRO A 65 12.74 4.56 -12.05
CA PRO A 65 12.84 4.06 -10.68
C PRO A 65 12.26 5.05 -9.66
N TYR A 66 11.36 4.58 -8.82
CA TYR A 66 10.72 5.37 -7.77
C TYR A 66 11.78 5.96 -6.82
N LEU A 67 11.62 7.22 -6.43
CA LEU A 67 12.57 8.02 -5.62
C LEU A 67 13.98 8.19 -6.21
N SER A 68 14.19 7.87 -7.49
CA SER A 68 15.45 8.22 -8.16
C SER A 68 15.57 9.73 -8.43
N GLU A 69 16.79 10.18 -8.73
CA GLU A 69 17.03 11.54 -9.23
C GLU A 69 16.12 11.86 -10.43
N LYS A 70 15.98 10.92 -11.37
CA LYS A 70 15.11 11.10 -12.55
C LYS A 70 13.63 11.22 -12.19
N TRP A 71 13.18 10.50 -11.16
CA TRP A 71 11.83 10.63 -10.64
C TRP A 71 11.60 12.06 -10.13
N PHE A 72 12.51 12.57 -9.29
CA PHE A 72 12.39 13.92 -8.73
C PHE A 72 12.50 15.03 -9.78
N GLU A 73 13.35 14.88 -10.81
CA GLU A 73 13.36 15.80 -11.97
C GLU A 73 11.96 15.91 -12.64
N CYS A 74 11.26 14.78 -12.76
CA CYS A 74 9.92 14.74 -13.35
C CYS A 74 8.87 15.37 -12.42
N ILE A 75 8.96 15.13 -11.10
CA ILE A 75 8.09 15.78 -10.11
C ILE A 75 8.31 17.29 -10.10
N ASP A 76 9.55 17.76 -10.10
CA ASP A 76 9.90 19.18 -10.15
C ASP A 76 9.34 19.85 -11.41
N ALA A 77 9.46 19.17 -12.57
CA ALA A 77 8.91 19.68 -13.82
C ALA A 77 7.37 19.80 -13.76
N ALA A 78 6.70 18.84 -13.14
CA ALA A 78 5.25 18.87 -12.98
C ALA A 78 4.80 19.99 -12.04
N VAL A 79 5.45 20.15 -10.89
CA VAL A 79 5.15 21.20 -9.91
C VAL A 79 5.41 22.59 -10.48
N ASP A 80 6.54 22.78 -11.17
CA ASP A 80 6.89 24.05 -11.84
C ASP A 80 5.87 24.41 -12.92
N GLU A 81 5.41 23.46 -13.74
CA GLU A 81 4.39 23.71 -14.75
C GLU A 81 3.02 24.02 -14.14
N ALA A 82 2.60 23.28 -13.11
CA ALA A 82 1.36 23.54 -12.39
C ALA A 82 1.35 24.96 -11.80
N LYS A 83 2.47 25.39 -11.21
CA LYS A 83 2.62 26.74 -10.65
C LYS A 83 2.44 27.83 -11.72
N LYS A 84 3.00 27.64 -12.92
CA LYS A 84 2.84 28.59 -14.05
C LYS A 84 1.38 28.72 -14.51
N LEU A 85 0.62 27.62 -14.41
CA LEU A 85 -0.78 27.54 -14.83
C LEU A 85 -1.77 27.77 -13.68
N ASN A 86 -1.28 28.13 -12.48
CA ASN A 86 -2.09 28.27 -11.27
C ASN A 86 -2.92 27.01 -10.98
N MET A 87 -2.36 25.82 -11.20
CA MET A 87 -2.97 24.52 -10.88
C MET A 87 -2.42 23.96 -9.57
N GLU A 88 -3.20 23.11 -8.91
CA GLU A 88 -2.76 22.34 -7.75
C GLU A 88 -2.02 21.06 -8.17
N ALA A 89 -0.82 20.86 -7.62
CA ALA A 89 -0.06 19.62 -7.79
C ALA A 89 0.07 18.93 -6.44
N TRP A 90 -0.48 17.72 -6.34
CA TRP A 90 -0.42 16.88 -5.15
C TRP A 90 0.46 15.66 -5.44
N LEU A 91 1.28 15.23 -4.48
CA LEU A 91 2.12 14.04 -4.61
C LEU A 91 1.53 12.90 -3.77
N TYR A 92 1.37 11.73 -4.38
CA TYR A 92 1.12 10.50 -3.64
C TYR A 92 2.45 9.91 -3.14
N ASP A 93 2.57 9.69 -1.85
CA ASP A 93 3.80 9.36 -1.13
C ASP A 93 4.23 7.87 -1.24
N GLU A 94 3.73 7.16 -2.25
CA GLU A 94 3.99 5.73 -2.42
C GLU A 94 4.01 5.31 -3.90
N ASP A 95 4.78 4.27 -4.20
CA ASP A 95 4.64 3.51 -5.44
C ASP A 95 3.40 2.61 -5.37
N ARG A 96 2.34 3.01 -6.08
CA ARG A 96 0.99 2.44 -6.03
C ARG A 96 0.31 2.72 -4.68
N PHE A 97 -0.30 1.70 -4.09
CA PHE A 97 -1.13 1.76 -2.89
C PHE A 97 -1.10 0.37 -2.24
N PRO A 98 -1.22 0.23 -0.92
CA PRO A 98 -1.26 1.27 0.11
C PRO A 98 0.10 1.83 0.51
N SER A 99 0.13 3.06 1.02
CA SER A 99 1.32 3.71 1.58
C SER A 99 1.93 2.91 2.73
N GLY A 100 3.25 2.73 2.70
CA GLY A 100 4.03 2.21 3.81
C GLY A 100 5.21 1.31 3.43
N PHE A 101 5.34 0.89 2.18
CA PHE A 101 6.40 -0.04 1.74
C PHE A 101 7.47 0.60 0.84
N GLY A 102 7.27 1.86 0.41
CA GLY A 102 8.26 2.69 -0.28
C GLY A 102 8.73 2.07 -1.59
N GLY A 103 7.80 1.56 -2.41
CA GLY A 103 8.09 0.81 -3.62
C GLY A 103 8.87 -0.49 -3.40
N GLY A 104 8.92 -0.99 -2.15
CA GLY A 104 9.63 -2.20 -1.75
C GLY A 104 11.01 -1.93 -1.15
N LEU A 105 11.50 -0.68 -1.19
CA LEU A 105 12.81 -0.28 -0.67
C LEU A 105 12.92 -0.45 0.85
N ILE A 106 11.80 -0.51 1.57
CA ILE A 106 11.75 -0.75 3.02
C ILE A 106 11.70 -2.25 3.28
N THR A 107 10.76 -2.93 2.62
CA THR A 107 10.44 -4.34 2.87
C THR A 107 11.42 -5.31 2.19
N CYS A 108 12.39 -4.80 1.45
CA CYS A 108 13.54 -5.60 1.01
C CYS A 108 14.26 -6.21 2.21
N ASP A 109 14.35 -5.46 3.32
CA ASP A 109 14.77 -5.97 4.63
C ASP A 109 13.63 -6.76 5.30
N PRO A 110 13.83 -8.08 5.55
CA PRO A 110 12.84 -8.93 6.23
C PRO A 110 12.34 -8.39 7.57
N LYS A 111 13.14 -7.58 8.27
CA LYS A 111 12.79 -6.98 9.56
C LYS A 111 11.53 -6.13 9.51
N TYR A 112 11.30 -5.43 8.40
CA TYR A 112 10.20 -4.48 8.25
C TYR A 112 8.97 -5.05 7.56
N ARG A 113 8.96 -6.35 7.25
CA ARG A 113 7.85 -7.00 6.55
C ARG A 113 6.68 -7.25 7.50
N ALA A 114 5.46 -7.07 7.00
CA ALA A 114 4.27 -7.40 7.75
C ALA A 114 4.29 -8.85 8.22
N LYS A 115 3.84 -9.07 9.45
CA LYS A 115 3.76 -10.40 10.06
C LYS A 115 2.30 -10.79 10.24
N GLY A 116 2.01 -12.06 10.04
CA GLY A 116 0.71 -12.65 10.26
C GLY A 116 0.80 -13.84 11.21
N ILE A 117 -0.34 -14.22 11.78
CA ILE A 117 -0.49 -15.53 12.42
C ILE A 117 -0.96 -16.50 11.34
N THR A 118 -0.21 -17.58 11.17
CA THR A 118 -0.50 -18.64 10.22
C THR A 118 -0.98 -19.88 10.98
N LEU A 119 -2.05 -20.49 10.49
CA LEU A 119 -2.47 -21.83 10.88
C LEU A 119 -1.91 -22.84 9.88
N LYS A 120 -1.12 -23.81 10.36
CA LYS A 120 -0.78 -25.02 9.61
C LYS A 120 -1.54 -26.19 10.21
N GLU A 121 -2.25 -26.91 9.35
CA GLU A 121 -2.94 -28.15 9.69
C GLU A 121 -2.04 -29.33 9.32
N VAL A 122 -1.84 -30.26 10.26
CA VAL A 122 -1.02 -31.45 10.07
C VAL A 122 -1.84 -32.66 10.47
N ALA A 123 -2.03 -33.58 9.52
CA ALA A 123 -2.76 -34.81 9.77
C ALA A 123 -2.01 -35.69 10.79
N PHE A 124 -2.74 -36.54 11.52
CA PHE A 124 -2.18 -37.38 12.57
C PHE A 124 -0.95 -38.17 12.11
N GLN A 125 -1.01 -38.80 10.94
CA GLN A 125 0.06 -39.63 10.40
C GLN A 125 1.35 -38.86 10.11
N ASP A 126 1.26 -37.54 9.88
CA ASP A 126 2.39 -36.69 9.54
C ASP A 126 2.95 -35.96 10.78
N ALA A 127 2.18 -35.90 11.87
CA ALA A 127 2.55 -35.18 13.09
C ALA A 127 3.79 -35.76 13.80
N ALA A 128 4.12 -37.03 13.55
CA ALA A 128 5.27 -37.68 14.15
C ALA A 128 6.60 -37.05 13.71
N THR A 129 6.72 -36.67 12.43
CA THR A 129 7.93 -36.08 11.83
C THR A 129 7.88 -34.56 11.72
N GLU A 130 6.72 -33.96 12.03
CA GLU A 130 6.51 -32.52 11.96
C GLU A 130 7.48 -31.74 12.86
N GLN A 131 8.06 -30.66 12.32
CA GLN A 131 8.92 -29.74 13.04
C GLN A 131 8.15 -28.45 13.32
N LEU A 132 8.11 -28.06 14.60
CA LEU A 132 7.44 -26.83 14.99
C LEU A 132 8.27 -25.63 14.53
N PRO A 133 7.68 -24.63 13.86
CA PRO A 133 8.35 -23.37 13.60
C PRO A 133 8.86 -22.73 14.90
N GLU A 134 10.02 -22.09 14.87
CA GLU A 134 10.58 -21.38 16.05
C GLU A 134 9.62 -20.33 16.61
N THR A 135 8.78 -19.77 15.74
CA THR A 135 7.76 -18.76 16.04
C THR A 135 6.41 -19.35 16.46
N THR A 136 6.36 -20.64 16.84
CA THR A 136 5.14 -21.30 17.32
C THR A 136 4.56 -20.57 18.51
N LEU A 137 3.32 -20.11 18.37
CA LEU A 137 2.54 -19.45 19.43
C LEU A 137 1.72 -20.45 20.24
N ALA A 138 1.09 -21.40 19.54
CA ALA A 138 0.20 -22.37 20.17
C ALA A 138 0.00 -23.61 19.30
N LEU A 139 -0.25 -24.73 19.98
CA LEU A 139 -0.62 -26.01 19.38
C LEU A 139 -1.97 -26.45 19.89
N PHE A 140 -2.79 -26.99 19.01
CA PHE A 140 -4.06 -27.61 19.38
C PHE A 140 -4.23 -28.94 18.66
N ALA A 141 -4.98 -29.85 19.28
CA ALA A 141 -5.59 -30.97 18.59
C ALA A 141 -7.08 -30.67 18.39
N ALA A 142 -7.61 -31.03 17.23
CA ALA A 142 -9.03 -30.91 16.94
C ALA A 142 -9.48 -31.97 15.93
N GLU A 143 -10.77 -32.31 15.97
CA GLU A 143 -11.42 -33.02 14.86
C GLU A 143 -11.85 -31.96 13.82
N VAL A 144 -11.18 -31.91 12.67
CA VAL A 144 -11.39 -30.88 11.62
C VAL A 144 -12.22 -31.44 10.47
N ASN A 145 -13.26 -30.71 10.06
CA ASN A 145 -14.05 -30.99 8.87
C ASN A 145 -14.31 -29.69 8.11
N GLY A 146 -13.64 -29.53 6.96
CA GLY A 146 -13.68 -28.28 6.20
C GLY A 146 -13.19 -27.11 7.06
N ASN A 147 -14.02 -26.07 7.18
CA ASN A 147 -13.74 -24.88 7.98
C ASN A 147 -14.22 -24.97 9.45
N HIS A 148 -14.57 -26.16 9.93
CA HIS A 148 -15.04 -26.38 11.30
C HIS A 148 -14.09 -27.27 12.09
N ALA A 149 -13.77 -26.86 13.31
CA ALA A 149 -13.01 -27.64 14.28
C ALA A 149 -13.88 -27.96 15.51
N LYS A 150 -13.87 -29.22 15.95
CA LYS A 150 -14.56 -29.69 17.16
C LYS A 150 -13.57 -30.31 18.13
N ASN A 151 -13.98 -30.41 19.41
CA ASN A 151 -13.18 -31.00 20.48
C ASN A 151 -11.77 -30.38 20.60
N VAL A 152 -11.68 -29.07 20.35
CA VAL A 152 -10.41 -28.34 20.32
C VAL A 152 -9.79 -28.35 21.70
N ARG A 153 -8.55 -28.83 21.80
CA ARG A 153 -7.78 -28.89 23.05
C ARG A 153 -6.36 -28.42 22.82
N ARG A 154 -5.81 -27.67 23.77
CA ARG A 154 -4.43 -27.18 23.69
C ARG A 154 -3.45 -28.32 23.94
N LEU A 155 -2.33 -28.30 23.21
CA LEU A 155 -1.22 -29.24 23.37
C LEU A 155 0.03 -28.53 23.89
N SER A 156 0.92 -29.28 24.51
CA SER A 156 2.23 -28.77 24.92
C SER A 156 3.30 -29.11 23.88
N ALA A 157 4.18 -28.15 23.54
CA ALA A 157 5.21 -28.33 22.51
C ALA A 157 6.18 -29.50 22.79
N GLY A 158 6.41 -29.86 24.06
CA GLY A 158 7.27 -30.99 24.43
C GLY A 158 6.61 -32.36 24.28
N THR A 159 5.28 -32.43 24.27
CA THR A 159 4.53 -33.69 24.41
C THR A 159 3.41 -33.86 23.38
N PHE A 160 3.22 -32.90 22.47
CA PHE A 160 2.11 -32.88 21.51
C PHE A 160 1.97 -34.19 20.72
N ARG A 161 3.09 -34.84 20.37
CA ARG A 161 3.09 -36.10 19.61
C ARG A 161 2.42 -37.24 20.36
N SER A 162 2.73 -37.40 21.64
CA SER A 162 2.10 -38.43 22.48
C SER A 162 0.67 -38.08 22.89
N GLU A 163 0.34 -36.79 22.88
CA GLU A 163 -0.99 -36.32 23.25
C GLU A 163 -1.99 -36.42 22.09
N LEU A 164 -1.55 -36.27 20.83
CA LEU A 164 -2.40 -36.28 19.63
C LEU A 164 -3.02 -37.67 19.41
N LYS A 165 -4.31 -37.73 19.04
CA LYS A 165 -5.04 -38.98 18.79
C LYS A 165 -5.26 -39.18 17.29
N GLU A 166 -5.43 -40.44 16.88
CA GLU A 166 -5.53 -40.84 15.47
C GLU A 166 -6.61 -40.10 14.66
N ARG A 167 -7.72 -39.71 15.32
CA ARG A 167 -8.82 -38.98 14.69
C ARG A 167 -8.66 -37.46 14.66
N GLU A 168 -7.58 -36.92 15.20
CA GLU A 168 -7.36 -35.49 15.38
C GLU A 168 -6.31 -34.96 14.41
N THR A 169 -6.48 -33.71 14.02
CA THR A 169 -5.52 -32.90 13.28
C THR A 169 -4.74 -32.05 14.28
N LEU A 170 -3.43 -31.97 14.09
CA LEU A 170 -2.57 -31.02 14.78
C LEU A 170 -2.72 -29.65 14.11
N LEU A 171 -3.12 -28.65 14.89
CA LEU A 171 -3.23 -27.26 14.50
C LEU A 171 -2.05 -26.49 15.08
N ILE A 172 -1.19 -25.96 14.21
CA ILE A 172 0.00 -25.20 14.60
C ILE A 172 -0.25 -23.74 14.26
N PHE A 173 -0.34 -22.89 15.29
CA PHE A 173 -0.39 -21.44 15.13
C PHE A 173 1.00 -20.88 15.36
N TYR A 174 1.55 -20.17 14.38
CA TYR A 174 2.87 -19.55 14.44
C TYR A 174 2.85 -18.21 13.72
N THR A 175 3.83 -17.34 14.01
CA THR A 175 3.99 -16.10 13.24
C THR A 175 4.93 -16.30 12.06
N ASP A 176 4.61 -15.72 10.91
CA ASP A 176 5.52 -15.62 9.77
C ASP A 176 5.33 -14.27 9.07
N THR A 177 6.27 -13.92 8.20
CA THR A 177 6.14 -12.78 7.30
C THR A 177 5.14 -13.08 6.19
N VAL A 178 4.36 -12.07 5.81
CA VAL A 178 3.39 -12.22 4.70
C VAL A 178 4.12 -12.56 3.40
N ALA A 179 3.44 -13.33 2.55
CA ALA A 179 4.01 -13.73 1.27
C ALA A 179 4.34 -12.53 0.37
N ARG A 180 5.40 -12.68 -0.44
CA ARG A 180 5.77 -11.71 -1.45
C ARG A 180 4.68 -11.62 -2.53
N SER A 181 4.48 -10.43 -3.09
CA SER A 181 3.47 -10.19 -4.12
C SER A 181 3.95 -9.17 -5.14
N THR A 182 3.62 -9.40 -6.41
CA THR A 182 3.83 -8.45 -7.52
C THR A 182 3.19 -7.09 -7.26
N TRP A 183 2.16 -7.06 -6.42
CA TRP A 183 1.51 -5.84 -5.97
C TRP A 183 2.50 -4.87 -5.28
N TYR A 184 3.43 -5.42 -4.48
CA TYR A 184 4.45 -4.68 -3.71
C TYR A 184 5.83 -4.74 -4.38
N ASN A 185 5.90 -4.74 -5.72
CA ASN A 185 7.14 -4.89 -6.49
C ASN A 185 7.92 -6.16 -6.11
N ASP A 186 7.19 -7.27 -5.99
CA ASP A 186 7.70 -8.55 -5.53
C ASP A 186 8.26 -8.53 -4.11
N TYR A 187 7.96 -7.52 -3.29
CA TYR A 187 8.21 -7.54 -1.85
C TYR A 187 6.90 -7.80 -1.09
N THR A 188 6.78 -7.28 0.12
CA THR A 188 5.62 -7.46 0.99
C THR A 188 5.06 -6.10 1.37
N TYR A 189 3.90 -6.09 2.02
CA TYR A 189 3.52 -4.92 2.79
C TYR A 189 4.44 -4.77 4.02
N ARG A 190 4.47 -3.56 4.59
CA ARG A 190 5.26 -3.24 5.78
C ARG A 190 4.55 -3.69 7.06
N ASP A 191 5.32 -4.06 8.08
CA ASP A 191 4.84 -4.16 9.45
C ASP A 191 4.32 -2.78 9.94
N THR A 192 3.01 -2.63 10.03
CA THR A 192 2.37 -1.41 10.53
C THR A 192 2.39 -1.30 12.05
N LEU A 193 2.72 -2.39 12.76
CA LEU A 193 2.83 -2.42 14.21
C LEU A 193 4.26 -2.14 14.69
N SER A 194 5.23 -2.12 13.77
CA SER A 194 6.62 -1.76 14.06
C SER A 194 6.85 -0.26 13.92
N VAL A 195 7.13 0.41 15.04
CA VAL A 195 7.50 1.84 15.07
C VAL A 195 8.73 2.12 14.20
N GLU A 196 9.70 1.21 14.20
CA GLU A 196 10.92 1.34 13.40
C GLU A 196 10.62 1.24 11.90
N ALA A 197 9.73 0.33 11.51
CA ALA A 197 9.31 0.21 10.11
C ALA A 197 8.57 1.47 9.65
N VAL A 198 7.65 2.01 10.47
CA VAL A 198 6.94 3.26 10.18
C VAL A 198 7.93 4.41 10.03
N ARG A 199 8.91 4.51 10.93
CA ARG A 199 9.93 5.56 10.86
C ARG A 199 10.78 5.43 9.60
N LYS A 200 11.15 4.21 9.22
CA LYS A 200 11.91 3.94 8.00
C LYS A 200 11.16 4.39 6.73
N PHE A 201 9.83 4.32 6.73
CA PHE A 201 9.02 4.88 5.66
C PHE A 201 9.13 6.40 5.62
N ILE A 202 8.92 7.06 6.76
CA ILE A 202 8.99 8.52 6.85
C ILE A 202 10.36 9.05 6.41
N ASP A 203 11.43 8.43 6.92
CA ASP A 203 12.81 8.81 6.60
C ASP A 203 13.17 8.57 5.11
N LEU A 204 12.40 7.75 4.39
CA LEU A 204 12.65 7.45 2.97
C LEU A 204 11.84 8.35 2.04
N THR A 205 10.60 8.68 2.41
CA THR A 205 9.65 9.37 1.54
C THR A 205 9.46 10.85 1.87
N HIS A 206 9.83 11.29 3.07
CA HIS A 206 9.57 12.66 3.55
C HIS A 206 10.81 13.42 4.06
N GLU A 207 11.94 12.74 4.28
CA GLU A 207 13.22 13.32 4.75
C GLU A 207 14.37 13.04 3.78
#